data_AF-A0A9X9CG22-F1
#
_entry.id   AF-A0A9X9CG22-F1
#
_cell.length_a   1.000
_cell.length_b   1.000
_cell.length_c   1.000
_cell.angle_alpha   90.00
_cell.angle_beta   90.00
_cell.angle_gamma   90.00
#
_symmetry.space_group_name_H-M   'P 1'
#
loop_
_entity.id
_entity.type
_entity.pdbx_description
1 polymer ?
#
loop_
_entity_poly.entity_id
_entity_poly.type
_entity_poly.pdbx_seq_one_letter_code
_entity_poly.pdbx_strand_id
1 'polypeptide(L)'
;MTNTKTAVELIHEARDIQASTASYVIQLLNGSNGNGLNEELRKVGANQELTFKGKQARKERIKQVATHIFLEEMKERRDKYNASLDKAEQQTMALLTPQFEELSESDRILYDAEISDLKTKMLLSPNQQTAIQHLEKMVELASKNGKTAHELQGYFTGQLAELVGKGNNLAHIRPALLGMSQKLAKASQVPNFDEIKGRLDYINEIRSASFAVGQVHTAITENLGYVAGEYVNKPADYFKDHTETAQLVEKKIENHNRFGHDLFSE
;
A
#
# COMPACT_ATOMS: atom_id res chain seq x y z
N MET A 1 -5.30 28.63 1.84
CA MET A 1 -4.19 27.67 1.93
C MET A 1 -4.79 26.30 2.17
N THR A 2 -4.84 25.44 1.16
CA THR A 2 -5.26 24.04 1.34
C THR A 2 -4.14 23.30 2.06
N ASN A 3 -4.33 23.05 3.35
CA ASN A 3 -3.38 22.34 4.19
C ASN A 3 -3.28 20.90 3.66
N THR A 4 -2.31 20.66 2.78
CA THR A 4 -2.17 19.37 2.11
C THR A 4 -1.42 18.46 3.06
N LYS A 5 -2.10 17.42 3.57
CA LYS A 5 -1.51 16.44 4.48
C LYS A 5 -0.27 15.81 3.85
N THR A 6 0.76 15.63 4.66
CA THR A 6 2.01 14.94 4.32
C THR A 6 1.81 13.43 4.23
N ALA A 7 2.72 12.72 3.56
CA ALA A 7 2.69 11.27 3.46
C ALA A 7 2.66 10.58 4.83
N VAL A 8 3.36 11.14 5.82
CA VAL A 8 3.37 10.63 7.20
C VAL A 8 1.98 10.77 7.85
N GLU A 9 1.35 11.94 7.72
CA GLU A 9 0.01 12.18 8.25
C GLU A 9 -1.04 11.28 7.58
N LEU A 10 -0.92 11.04 6.27
CA LEU A 10 -1.81 10.14 5.53
C LEU A 10 -1.65 8.67 5.97
N ILE A 11 -0.41 8.24 6.25
CA ILE A 11 -0.13 6.91 6.83
C ILE A 11 -0.74 6.79 8.23
N HIS A 12 -0.63 7.82 9.06
CA HIS A 12 -1.25 7.84 10.39
C HIS A 12 -2.77 7.78 10.30
N GLU A 13 -3.38 8.56 9.41
CA GLU A 13 -4.81 8.52 9.15
C GLU A 13 -5.29 7.13 8.72
N ALA A 14 -4.54 6.46 7.83
CA ALA A 14 -4.83 5.08 7.47
C ALA A 14 -4.77 4.14 8.69
N ARG A 15 -3.74 4.26 9.53
CA ARG A 15 -3.64 3.49 10.78
C ARG A 15 -4.81 3.76 11.74
N ASP A 16 -5.22 5.02 11.89
CA ASP A 16 -6.31 5.39 12.80
C ASP A 16 -7.65 4.80 12.33
N ILE A 17 -7.90 4.80 11.01
CA ILE A 17 -9.05 4.12 10.41
C ILE A 17 -9.05 2.63 10.79
N GLN A 18 -7.92 1.94 10.60
CA GLN A 18 -7.78 0.53 10.93
C GLN A 18 -7.97 0.28 12.44
N ALA A 19 -7.27 1.04 13.29
CA ALA A 19 -7.29 0.88 14.74
C ALA A 19 -8.67 1.14 15.35
N SER A 20 -9.45 2.05 14.76
CA SER A 20 -10.81 2.37 15.21
C SER A 20 -11.85 1.28 14.94
N THR A 21 -11.49 0.21 14.20
CA THR A 21 -12.41 -0.90 13.86
C THR A 21 -12.97 -1.57 15.11
N ALA A 22 -12.13 -1.83 16.11
CA ALA A 22 -12.58 -2.47 17.35
C ALA A 22 -13.62 -1.62 18.09
N SER A 23 -13.36 -0.32 18.21
CA SER A 23 -14.29 0.63 18.83
C SER A 23 -15.61 0.71 18.08
N TYR A 24 -15.55 0.71 16.74
CA TYR A 24 -16.76 0.69 15.90
C TYR A 24 -17.59 -0.59 16.12
N VAL A 25 -16.95 -1.77 16.16
CA VAL A 25 -17.65 -3.03 16.45
C VAL A 25 -18.31 -2.98 17.83
N ILE A 26 -17.61 -2.51 18.86
CA ILE A 26 -18.18 -2.36 20.21
C ILE A 26 -19.41 -1.44 20.18
N GLN A 27 -19.31 -0.30 19.49
CA GLN A 27 -20.40 0.65 19.35
C GLN A 27 -21.61 0.06 18.60
N LEU A 28 -21.38 -0.72 17.54
CA LEU A 28 -22.45 -1.41 16.81
C LEU A 28 -23.17 -2.43 17.71
N LEU A 29 -22.41 -3.21 18.48
CA LEU A 29 -22.95 -4.28 19.32
C LEU A 29 -23.72 -3.74 20.52
N ASN A 30 -23.18 -2.72 21.20
CA ASN A 30 -23.70 -2.25 22.49
C ASN A 30 -24.46 -0.91 22.40
N GLY A 31 -24.21 -0.11 21.37
CA GLY A 31 -24.75 1.24 21.23
C GLY A 31 -24.21 2.21 22.28
N SER A 32 -24.51 3.50 22.13
CA SER A 32 -24.08 4.53 23.09
C SER A 32 -24.96 4.60 24.35
N ASN A 33 -26.20 4.11 24.29
CA ASN A 33 -27.19 4.12 25.39
C ASN A 33 -27.97 2.79 25.48
N GLY A 34 -27.31 1.66 25.18
CA GLY A 34 -27.96 0.35 25.17
C GLY A 34 -28.95 0.15 24.03
N ASN A 35 -28.82 0.88 22.91
CA ASN A 35 -29.61 0.70 21.69
C ASN A 35 -28.84 -0.05 20.59
N GLY A 36 -27.82 -0.82 20.96
CA GLY A 36 -27.03 -1.62 20.02
C GLY A 36 -27.73 -2.91 19.60
N LEU A 37 -27.08 -3.65 18.69
CA LEU A 37 -27.59 -4.94 18.20
C LEU A 37 -28.01 -5.89 19.32
N ASN A 38 -27.21 -5.98 20.39
CA ASN A 38 -27.47 -6.90 21.50
C ASN A 38 -28.79 -6.59 22.22
N GLU A 39 -29.14 -5.29 22.34
CA GLU A 39 -30.41 -4.90 22.94
C GLU A 39 -31.59 -5.24 22.03
N GLU A 40 -31.49 -4.98 20.72
CA GLU A 40 -32.56 -5.31 19.78
C GLU A 40 -32.84 -6.82 19.77
N LEU A 41 -31.78 -7.64 19.80
CA LEU A 41 -31.92 -9.09 19.91
C LEU A 41 -32.54 -9.51 21.26
N ARG A 42 -32.22 -8.80 22.36
CA ARG A 42 -32.81 -9.03 23.68
C ARG A 42 -34.30 -8.70 23.69
N LYS A 43 -34.72 -7.56 23.13
CA LYS A 43 -36.13 -7.14 23.00
C LYS A 43 -36.95 -8.19 22.25
N VAL A 44 -36.44 -8.72 21.14
CA VAL A 44 -37.10 -9.81 20.41
C VAL A 44 -37.21 -11.09 21.25
N GLY A 45 -36.18 -11.42 22.03
CA GLY A 45 -36.22 -12.55 22.96
C GLY A 45 -37.30 -12.41 24.04
N ALA A 46 -37.43 -11.21 24.60
CA ALA A 46 -38.39 -10.87 25.66
C ALA A 46 -39.83 -10.70 25.15
N ASN A 47 -40.04 -10.50 23.85
CA ASN A 47 -41.38 -10.31 23.28
C ASN A 47 -42.25 -11.57 23.49
N GLN A 48 -43.34 -11.45 24.24
CA GLN A 48 -44.23 -12.59 24.54
C GLN A 48 -45.23 -12.91 23.42
N GLU A 49 -45.41 -11.99 22.46
CA GLU A 49 -46.35 -12.12 21.34
C GLU A 49 -45.78 -12.97 20.19
N LEU A 50 -44.45 -13.14 20.13
CA LEU A 50 -43.79 -13.94 19.11
C LEU A 50 -43.65 -15.40 19.53
N THR A 51 -44.01 -16.31 18.63
CA THR A 51 -43.66 -17.74 18.75
C THR A 51 -42.15 -17.94 18.72
N PHE A 52 -41.66 -19.08 19.19
CA PHE A 52 -40.23 -19.41 19.11
C PHE A 52 -39.68 -19.26 17.69
N LYS A 53 -40.40 -19.79 16.69
CA LYS A 53 -40.04 -19.67 15.26
C LYS A 53 -40.06 -18.21 14.80
N GLY A 54 -41.07 -17.42 15.22
CA GLY A 54 -41.16 -15.99 14.93
C GLY A 54 -40.01 -15.17 15.53
N LYS A 55 -39.57 -15.50 16.75
CA LYS A 55 -38.40 -14.88 17.40
C LYS A 55 -37.12 -15.16 16.62
N GLN A 56 -36.89 -16.41 16.22
CA GLN A 56 -35.71 -16.76 15.43
C GLN A 56 -35.70 -16.04 14.08
N ALA A 57 -36.82 -16.06 13.35
CA ALA A 57 -36.94 -15.35 12.07
C ALA A 57 -36.69 -13.85 12.20
N ARG A 58 -37.23 -13.20 13.25
CA ARG A 58 -37.02 -11.76 13.47
C ARG A 58 -35.56 -11.45 13.86
N LYS A 59 -34.91 -12.30 14.67
CA LYS A 59 -33.48 -12.15 15.01
C LYS A 59 -32.58 -12.27 13.78
N GLU A 60 -32.85 -13.23 12.91
CA GLU A 60 -32.08 -13.38 11.65
C GLU A 60 -32.25 -12.18 10.74
N ARG A 61 -33.47 -11.62 10.61
CA ARG A 61 -33.69 -10.38 9.83
C ARG A 61 -32.94 -9.19 10.42
N ILE A 62 -32.92 -9.03 11.75
CA ILE A 62 -32.13 -7.99 12.41
C ILE A 62 -30.63 -8.16 12.10
N LYS A 63 -30.11 -9.38 12.22
CA LYS A 63 -28.69 -9.68 11.91
C LYS A 63 -28.34 -9.44 10.45
N GLN A 64 -29.25 -9.75 9.52
CA GLN A 64 -29.04 -9.54 8.09
C GLN A 64 -28.91 -8.03 7.78
N VAL A 65 -29.81 -7.21 8.31
CA VAL A 65 -29.73 -5.75 8.17
C VAL A 65 -28.48 -5.20 8.83
N ALA A 66 -28.17 -5.63 10.05
CA ALA A 66 -26.97 -5.19 10.77
C ALA A 66 -25.68 -5.59 10.05
N THR A 67 -25.64 -6.78 9.44
CA THR A 67 -24.50 -7.26 8.64
C THR A 67 -24.29 -6.40 7.40
N HIS A 68 -25.36 -6.06 6.69
CA HIS A 68 -25.26 -5.19 5.53
C HIS A 68 -24.71 -3.81 5.90
N ILE A 69 -25.30 -3.15 6.91
CA ILE A 69 -24.84 -1.83 7.39
C ILE A 69 -23.38 -1.89 7.85
N PHE A 70 -23.02 -2.94 8.59
CA PHE A 70 -21.65 -3.15 9.04
C PHE A 70 -20.67 -3.28 7.87
N LEU A 71 -20.98 -4.12 6.87
CA LEU A 71 -20.10 -4.34 5.74
C LEU A 71 -20.02 -3.13 4.81
N GLU A 72 -21.08 -2.32 4.72
CA GLU A 72 -21.07 -1.05 4.00
C GLU A 72 -20.10 -0.05 4.64
N GLU A 73 -20.20 0.14 5.97
CA GLU A 73 -19.27 1.00 6.71
C GLU A 73 -17.83 0.47 6.63
N MET A 74 -17.63 -0.85 6.72
CA MET A 74 -16.30 -1.45 6.56
C MET A 74 -15.74 -1.23 5.15
N LYS A 75 -16.60 -1.28 4.12
CA LYS A 75 -16.21 -0.95 2.74
C LYS A 75 -15.78 0.51 2.65
N GLU A 76 -16.56 1.44 3.16
CA GLU A 76 -16.19 2.87 3.17
C GLU A 76 -14.86 3.12 3.90
N ARG A 77 -14.67 2.49 5.06
CA ARG A 77 -13.43 2.57 5.83
C ARG A 77 -12.26 2.04 5.02
N ARG A 78 -12.42 0.91 4.33
CA ARG A 78 -11.38 0.33 3.47
C ARG A 78 -11.07 1.21 2.27
N ASP A 79 -12.09 1.83 1.66
CA ASP A 79 -11.93 2.75 0.55
C ASP A 79 -11.17 4.02 0.99
N LYS A 80 -11.55 4.63 2.13
CA LYS A 80 -10.86 5.79 2.73
C LYS A 80 -9.41 5.45 3.10
N TYR A 81 -9.19 4.27 3.69
CA TYR A 81 -7.88 3.75 4.04
C TYR A 81 -6.96 3.63 2.81
N ASN A 82 -7.43 2.94 1.77
CA ASN A 82 -6.68 2.75 0.53
C ASN A 82 -6.38 4.09 -0.15
N ALA A 83 -7.35 5.00 -0.19
CA ALA A 83 -7.15 6.33 -0.78
C ALA A 83 -6.09 7.16 -0.03
N SER A 84 -6.02 7.06 1.29
CA SER A 84 -4.95 7.70 2.07
C SER A 84 -3.58 7.10 1.78
N LEU A 85 -3.49 5.76 1.66
CA LEU A 85 -2.25 5.09 1.28
C LEU A 85 -1.81 5.41 -0.15
N ASP A 86 -2.74 5.46 -1.12
CA ASP A 86 -2.44 5.82 -2.51
C ASP A 86 -1.84 7.23 -2.60
N LYS A 87 -2.40 8.19 -1.84
CA LYS A 87 -1.85 9.55 -1.76
C LYS A 87 -0.48 9.57 -1.08
N ALA A 88 -0.29 8.80 -0.01
CA ALA A 88 0.99 8.71 0.68
C ALA A 88 2.07 8.09 -0.24
N GLU A 89 1.70 7.06 -1.00
CA GLU A 89 2.56 6.39 -1.98
C GLU A 89 2.94 7.35 -3.09
N GLN A 90 1.97 8.06 -3.69
CA GLN A 90 2.24 9.08 -4.71
C GLN A 90 3.19 10.16 -4.21
N GLN A 91 2.96 10.71 -3.00
CA GLN A 91 3.85 11.71 -2.42
C GLN A 91 5.25 11.16 -2.14
N THR A 92 5.35 9.90 -1.69
CA THR A 92 6.63 9.24 -1.41
C THR A 92 7.39 8.91 -2.70
N MET A 93 6.70 8.43 -3.73
CA MET A 93 7.27 8.19 -5.06
C MET A 93 7.74 9.49 -5.72
N ALA A 94 7.05 10.62 -5.50
CA ALA A 94 7.50 11.91 -6.00
C ALA A 94 8.89 12.29 -5.48
N LEU A 95 9.28 11.85 -4.27
CA LEU A 95 10.62 12.04 -3.71
C LEU A 95 11.70 11.23 -4.43
N LEU A 96 11.34 10.17 -5.15
CA LEU A 96 12.27 9.38 -5.99
C LEU A 96 12.60 10.06 -7.31
N THR A 97 11.87 11.11 -7.69
CA THR A 97 12.18 11.88 -8.91
C THR A 97 13.51 12.60 -8.68
N PRO A 98 14.56 12.27 -9.42
CA PRO A 98 15.88 12.80 -9.11
C PRO A 98 15.93 14.32 -9.35
N GLN A 99 16.05 15.08 -8.26
CA GLN A 99 16.47 16.48 -8.28
C GLN A 99 17.99 16.55 -8.15
N PHE A 100 18.73 15.92 -9.06
CA PHE A 100 20.17 16.09 -9.09
C PHE A 100 20.49 17.50 -9.55
N GLU A 101 21.39 18.18 -8.83
CA GLU A 101 21.95 19.45 -9.29
C GLU A 101 22.55 19.25 -10.68
N GLU A 102 22.16 20.10 -11.63
CA GLU A 102 22.79 20.10 -12.93
C GLU A 102 24.21 20.63 -12.80
N LEU A 103 25.14 19.99 -13.51
CA LEU A 103 26.48 20.54 -13.68
C LEU A 103 26.36 21.90 -14.38
N SER A 104 27.24 22.83 -14.03
CA SER A 104 27.39 24.06 -14.81
C SER A 104 27.76 23.70 -16.27
N GLU A 105 27.45 24.56 -17.23
CA GLU A 105 27.72 24.29 -18.65
C GLU A 105 29.21 23.95 -18.89
N SER A 106 30.12 24.70 -18.25
CA SER A 106 31.56 24.44 -18.30
C SER A 106 31.94 23.07 -17.71
N ASP A 107 31.38 22.72 -16.54
CA ASP A 107 31.66 21.43 -15.90
C ASP A 107 31.07 20.26 -16.70
N ARG A 108 29.94 20.48 -17.37
CA ARG A 108 29.32 19.47 -18.24
C ARG A 108 30.19 19.19 -19.46
N ILE A 109 30.72 20.22 -20.11
CA ILE A 109 31.64 20.08 -21.25
C ILE A 109 32.90 19.29 -20.83
N LEU A 110 33.50 19.64 -19.69
CA LEU A 110 34.67 18.94 -19.16
C LEU A 110 34.35 17.47 -18.84
N TYR A 111 33.22 17.23 -18.18
CA TYR A 111 32.76 15.88 -17.87
C TYR A 111 32.55 15.04 -19.14
N ASP A 112 31.84 15.58 -20.13
CA ASP A 112 31.54 14.86 -21.37
C ASP A 112 32.83 14.53 -22.16
N ALA A 113 33.80 15.46 -22.18
CA ALA A 113 35.11 15.24 -22.78
C ALA A 113 35.91 14.14 -22.05
N GLU A 114 35.95 14.19 -20.72
CA GLU A 114 36.71 13.23 -19.89
C GLU A 114 36.08 11.83 -19.93
N ILE A 115 34.75 11.72 -19.91
CA ILE A 115 34.05 10.44 -20.12
C ILE A 115 34.29 9.90 -21.52
N SER A 116 34.24 10.74 -22.56
CA SER A 116 34.47 10.30 -23.94
C SER A 116 35.89 9.75 -24.14
N ASP A 117 36.89 10.43 -23.57
CA ASP A 117 38.29 9.97 -23.57
C ASP A 117 38.45 8.64 -22.82
N LEU A 118 37.84 8.51 -21.63
CA LEU A 118 37.90 7.27 -20.86
C LEU A 118 37.18 6.11 -21.55
N LYS A 119 36.03 6.35 -22.20
CA LYS A 119 35.34 5.34 -23.03
C LYS A 119 36.23 4.86 -24.17
N THR A 120 36.89 5.78 -24.85
CA THR A 120 37.81 5.47 -25.95
C THR A 120 39.00 4.65 -25.46
N LYS A 121 39.64 5.07 -24.35
CA LYS A 121 40.75 4.34 -23.74
C LYS A 121 40.36 2.94 -23.26
N MET A 122 39.16 2.79 -22.72
CA MET A 122 38.63 1.48 -22.32
C MET A 122 38.44 0.55 -23.53
N LEU A 123 37.85 1.04 -24.63
CA LEU A 123 37.65 0.25 -25.86
C LEU A 123 38.97 -0.15 -26.54
N LEU A 124 39.97 0.73 -26.51
CA LEU A 124 41.29 0.50 -27.10
C LEU A 124 42.29 -0.12 -26.12
N SER A 125 41.83 -0.59 -24.96
CA SER A 125 42.71 -1.15 -23.93
C SER A 125 43.38 -2.45 -24.40
N PRO A 126 44.69 -2.62 -24.16
CA PRO A 126 45.44 -3.78 -24.63
C PRO A 126 45.09 -5.07 -23.88
N ASN A 127 44.46 -4.97 -22.71
CA ASN A 127 44.01 -6.11 -21.92
C ASN A 127 42.83 -5.73 -21.01
N GLN A 128 42.19 -6.75 -20.44
CA GLN A 128 40.99 -6.60 -19.60
C GLN A 128 41.26 -5.82 -18.30
N GLN A 129 42.47 -5.90 -17.75
CA GLN A 129 42.80 -5.21 -16.50
C GLN A 129 42.94 -3.70 -16.69
N THR A 130 43.56 -3.27 -17.79
CA THR A 130 43.61 -1.86 -18.18
C THR A 130 42.22 -1.32 -18.50
N ALA A 131 41.37 -2.10 -19.17
CA ALA A 131 39.98 -1.73 -19.44
C ALA A 131 39.19 -1.49 -18.13
N ILE A 132 39.35 -2.38 -17.14
CA ILE A 132 38.71 -2.25 -15.82
C ILE A 132 39.19 -0.98 -15.10
N GLN A 133 40.48 -0.64 -15.15
CA GLN A 133 41.00 0.59 -14.52
C GLN A 133 40.38 1.86 -15.14
N HIS A 134 40.18 1.88 -16.47
CA HIS A 134 39.50 3.00 -17.13
C HIS A 134 38.02 3.06 -16.74
N LEU A 135 37.36 1.91 -16.62
CA LEU A 135 35.98 1.82 -16.15
C LEU A 135 35.84 2.30 -14.70
N GLU A 136 36.79 1.94 -13.84
CA GLU A 136 36.90 2.42 -12.45
C GLU A 136 36.99 3.94 -12.41
N LYS A 137 37.85 4.55 -13.24
CA LYS A 137 37.99 6.01 -13.35
C LYS A 137 36.70 6.68 -13.84
N MET A 138 36.01 6.09 -14.81
CA MET A 138 34.69 6.60 -15.26
C MET A 138 33.69 6.59 -14.11
N VAL A 139 33.65 5.49 -13.35
CA VAL A 139 32.76 5.35 -12.19
C VAL A 139 33.11 6.38 -11.11
N GLU A 140 34.39 6.59 -10.80
CA GLU A 140 34.84 7.62 -9.85
C GLU A 140 34.42 9.04 -10.26
N LEU A 141 34.54 9.37 -11.55
CA LEU A 141 34.16 10.68 -12.08
C LEU A 141 32.63 10.87 -12.02
N ALA A 142 31.87 9.91 -12.54
CA ALA A 142 30.42 9.98 -12.59
C ALA A 142 29.78 9.91 -11.20
N SER A 143 30.38 9.22 -10.24
CA SER A 143 29.82 9.12 -8.88
C SER A 143 29.85 10.43 -8.10
N LYS A 144 30.49 11.49 -8.62
CA LYS A 144 30.52 12.82 -7.99
C LYS A 144 29.21 13.60 -8.16
N ASN A 145 28.38 13.24 -9.13
CA ASN A 145 27.09 13.89 -9.39
C ASN A 145 26.03 12.83 -9.72
N GLY A 146 24.86 12.90 -9.10
CA GLY A 146 23.88 11.82 -9.25
C GLY A 146 23.28 11.71 -10.65
N LYS A 147 23.19 12.82 -11.40
CA LYS A 147 22.72 12.82 -12.80
C LYS A 147 23.70 12.06 -13.69
N THR A 148 24.99 12.37 -13.55
CA THR A 148 26.04 11.71 -14.32
C THR A 148 26.21 10.25 -13.93
N ALA A 149 26.08 9.91 -12.64
CA ALA A 149 26.04 8.53 -12.17
C ALA A 149 24.88 7.74 -12.81
N HIS A 150 23.68 8.34 -12.87
CA HIS A 150 22.51 7.73 -13.51
C HIS A 150 22.71 7.52 -15.02
N GLU A 151 23.22 8.54 -15.73
CA GLU A 151 23.53 8.45 -17.16
C GLU A 151 24.55 7.33 -17.45
N LEU A 152 25.56 7.15 -16.58
CA LEU A 152 26.60 6.15 -16.78
C LEU A 152 26.12 4.71 -16.52
N GLN A 153 25.04 4.49 -15.74
CA GLN A 153 24.54 3.14 -15.43
C GLN A 153 24.16 2.33 -16.68
N GLY A 154 23.53 2.96 -17.67
CA GLY A 154 23.16 2.29 -18.92
C GLY A 154 24.38 1.81 -19.68
N TYR A 155 25.39 2.68 -19.82
CA TYR A 155 26.67 2.33 -20.44
C TYR A 155 27.41 1.24 -19.66
N PHE A 156 27.50 1.38 -18.33
CA PHE A 156 28.15 0.43 -17.45
C PHE A 156 27.52 -0.97 -17.56
N THR A 157 26.19 -1.06 -17.62
CA THR A 157 25.47 -2.33 -17.78
C THR A 157 25.78 -3.01 -19.12
N GLY A 158 25.88 -2.24 -20.21
CA GLY A 158 26.32 -2.78 -21.50
C GLY A 158 27.74 -3.34 -21.46
N GLN A 159 28.66 -2.62 -20.78
CA GLN A 159 30.04 -3.04 -20.64
C GLN A 159 30.23 -4.25 -19.69
N LEU A 160 29.38 -4.38 -18.66
CA LEU A 160 29.33 -5.59 -17.83
C LEU A 160 29.09 -6.83 -18.68
N ALA A 161 28.10 -6.80 -19.57
CA ALA A 161 27.75 -7.94 -20.42
C ALA A 161 28.92 -8.33 -21.34
N GLU A 162 29.65 -7.35 -21.87
CA GLU A 162 30.78 -7.59 -22.75
C GLU A 162 32.02 -8.14 -22.01
N LEU A 163 32.37 -7.54 -20.87
CA LEU A 163 33.52 -7.94 -20.06
C LEU A 163 33.31 -9.30 -19.36
N VAL A 164 32.07 -9.62 -18.97
CA VAL A 164 31.71 -10.92 -18.39
C VAL A 164 31.63 -12.00 -19.48
N GLY A 165 31.10 -11.69 -20.67
CA GLY A 165 30.96 -12.64 -21.77
C GLY A 165 32.28 -13.06 -22.43
N LYS A 166 33.30 -12.19 -22.43
CA LYS A 166 34.61 -12.43 -23.09
C LYS A 166 35.76 -12.78 -22.12
N GLY A 167 35.52 -12.81 -20.81
CA GLY A 167 36.57 -12.81 -19.79
C GLY A 167 37.08 -14.20 -19.36
N ASN A 168 38.38 -14.47 -19.56
CA ASN A 168 39.06 -15.66 -19.04
C ASN A 168 39.37 -15.60 -17.53
N ASN A 169 39.10 -14.47 -16.84
CA ASN A 169 39.45 -14.23 -15.43
C ASN A 169 38.27 -13.71 -14.56
N LEU A 170 37.06 -14.23 -14.85
CA LEU A 170 35.78 -13.82 -14.26
C LEU A 170 35.76 -13.80 -12.73
N ALA A 171 36.45 -14.73 -12.07
CA ALA A 171 36.45 -14.86 -10.61
C ALA A 171 37.09 -13.64 -9.91
N HIS A 172 38.09 -13.01 -10.53
CA HIS A 172 38.76 -11.83 -9.97
C HIS A 172 38.08 -10.51 -10.37
N ILE A 173 37.35 -10.50 -11.49
CA ILE A 173 36.82 -9.28 -12.08
C ILE A 173 35.39 -8.97 -11.58
N ARG A 174 34.58 -10.01 -11.31
CA ARG A 174 33.22 -9.85 -10.80
C ARG A 174 33.11 -8.97 -9.54
N PRO A 175 33.96 -9.13 -8.51
CA PRO A 175 33.88 -8.29 -7.31
C PRO A 175 34.11 -6.80 -7.60
N ALA A 176 35.08 -6.48 -8.45
CA ALA A 176 35.37 -5.08 -8.83
C ALA A 176 34.20 -4.46 -9.61
N LEU A 177 33.68 -5.19 -10.60
CA LEU A 177 32.51 -4.79 -11.38
C LEU A 177 31.25 -4.60 -10.51
N LEU A 178 31.04 -5.48 -9.53
CA LEU A 178 29.95 -5.35 -8.57
C LEU A 178 30.12 -4.10 -7.69
N GLY A 179 31.33 -3.85 -7.19
CA GLY A 179 31.63 -2.66 -6.39
C GLY A 179 31.39 -1.35 -7.17
N MET A 180 31.81 -1.30 -8.43
CA MET A 180 31.55 -0.17 -9.32
C MET A 180 30.06 0.03 -9.58
N SER A 181 29.32 -1.05 -9.87
CA SER A 181 27.86 -1.01 -10.05
C SER A 181 27.16 -0.46 -8.82
N GLN A 182 27.55 -0.92 -7.63
CA GLN A 182 26.97 -0.47 -6.36
C GLN A 182 27.31 1.00 -6.10
N LYS A 183 28.52 1.44 -6.46
CA LYS A 183 28.93 2.83 -6.31
C LYS A 183 28.11 3.76 -7.20
N LEU A 184 27.93 3.42 -8.48
CA LEU A 184 27.03 4.17 -9.38
C LEU A 184 25.59 4.16 -8.90
N ALA A 185 25.09 3.01 -8.43
CA ALA A 185 23.75 2.90 -7.87
C ALA A 185 23.54 3.82 -6.67
N LYS A 186 24.50 3.86 -5.73
CA LYS A 186 24.43 4.76 -4.57
C LYS A 186 24.54 6.23 -4.96
N ALA A 187 25.42 6.57 -5.90
CA ALA A 187 25.57 7.96 -6.34
C ALA A 187 24.35 8.46 -7.13
N SER A 188 23.67 7.58 -7.86
CA SER A 188 22.44 7.89 -8.60
C SER A 188 21.17 7.78 -7.74
N GLN A 189 21.29 7.62 -6.41
CA GLN A 189 20.15 7.63 -5.51
C GLN A 189 19.86 9.07 -5.08
N VAL A 190 18.58 9.39 -4.94
CA VAL A 190 18.16 10.62 -4.28
C VAL A 190 18.63 10.62 -2.81
N PRO A 191 18.87 11.79 -2.20
CA PRO A 191 19.05 11.89 -0.76
C PRO A 191 17.94 11.15 -0.02
N ASN A 192 18.29 10.41 1.05
CA ASN A 192 17.36 9.61 1.85
C ASN A 192 16.64 8.48 1.09
N PHE A 193 17.21 7.97 -0.01
CA PHE A 193 16.62 6.85 -0.77
C PHE A 193 16.22 5.65 0.10
N ASP A 194 17.06 5.24 1.05
CA ASP A 194 16.74 4.11 1.94
C ASP A 194 15.53 4.41 2.84
N GLU A 195 15.35 5.66 3.28
CA GLU A 195 14.17 6.08 4.04
C GLU A 195 12.91 6.09 3.16
N ILE A 196 13.03 6.60 1.92
CA ILE A 196 11.93 6.64 0.95
C ILE A 196 11.49 5.21 0.62
N LYS A 197 12.45 4.32 0.36
CA LYS A 197 12.20 2.90 0.13
C LYS A 197 11.55 2.25 1.35
N GLY A 198 12.11 2.45 2.54
CA GLY A 198 11.54 1.92 3.78
C GLY A 198 10.10 2.39 4.01
N ARG A 199 9.78 3.62 3.63
CA ARG A 199 8.42 4.16 3.69
C ARG A 199 7.48 3.51 2.67
N LEU A 200 7.92 3.27 1.43
CA LEU A 200 7.14 2.55 0.42
C LEU A 200 6.89 1.10 0.82
N ASP A 201 7.93 0.41 1.32
CA ASP A 201 7.83 -0.95 1.82
C ASP A 201 6.82 -1.02 2.97
N TYR A 202 6.88 -0.05 3.89
CA TYR A 202 5.96 0.06 5.00
C TYR A 202 4.51 0.36 4.57
N ILE A 203 4.29 1.24 3.57
CA ILE A 203 2.95 1.45 2.97
C ILE A 203 2.39 0.15 2.41
N ASN A 204 3.21 -0.63 1.69
CA ASN A 204 2.80 -1.90 1.11
C ASN A 204 2.49 -2.96 2.19
N GLU A 205 3.28 -3.01 3.26
CA GLU A 205 3.03 -3.88 4.40
C GLU A 205 1.65 -3.62 4.98
N ILE A 206 1.36 -2.37 5.36
CA ILE A 206 0.07 -2.04 5.99
C ILE A 206 -1.10 -2.17 5.03
N ARG A 207 -0.92 -1.88 3.73
CA ARG A 207 -1.98 -2.04 2.72
C ARG A 207 -2.61 -3.44 2.74
N SER A 208 -1.80 -4.45 3.03
CA SER A 208 -2.25 -5.85 3.14
C SER A 208 -2.85 -6.22 4.51
N ALA A 209 -2.80 -5.32 5.49
CA ALA A 209 -3.22 -5.61 6.85
C ALA A 209 -4.75 -5.79 6.97
N SER A 210 -5.12 -6.75 7.82
CA SER A 210 -6.52 -7.02 8.18
C SER A 210 -7.02 -6.01 9.21
N PHE A 211 -8.29 -5.62 9.11
CA PHE A 211 -8.93 -4.67 10.03
C PHE A 211 -9.50 -5.39 11.26
N ALA A 212 -10.06 -6.58 11.07
CA ALA A 212 -10.58 -7.41 12.12
C ALA A 212 -9.78 -8.71 12.24
N VAL A 213 -9.12 -8.90 13.38
CA VAL A 213 -8.35 -10.08 13.74
C VAL A 213 -8.65 -10.49 15.19
N GLY A 214 -8.39 -11.75 15.55
CA GLY A 214 -8.54 -12.25 16.91
C GLY A 214 -9.93 -11.98 17.49
N GLN A 215 -9.98 -11.35 18.67
CA GLN A 215 -11.23 -11.08 19.40
C GLN A 215 -12.23 -10.22 18.60
N VAL A 216 -11.77 -9.28 17.78
CA VAL A 216 -12.66 -8.44 16.97
C VAL A 216 -13.38 -9.30 15.93
N HIS A 217 -12.64 -10.18 15.25
CA HIS A 217 -13.21 -11.11 14.27
C HIS A 217 -14.18 -12.10 14.93
N THR A 218 -13.83 -12.63 16.11
CA THR A 218 -14.71 -13.50 16.90
C THR A 218 -16.01 -12.79 17.26
N ALA A 219 -15.94 -11.56 17.78
CA ALA A 219 -17.12 -10.79 18.15
C ALA A 219 -18.04 -10.52 16.96
N ILE A 220 -17.49 -10.21 15.78
CA ILE A 220 -18.27 -10.06 14.55
C ILE A 220 -18.97 -11.37 14.19
N THR A 221 -18.22 -12.47 14.15
CA THR A 221 -18.73 -13.78 13.73
C THR A 221 -19.85 -14.27 14.64
N GLU A 222 -19.70 -14.12 15.96
CA GLU A 222 -20.68 -14.59 16.94
C GLU A 222 -21.97 -13.75 16.96
N ASN A 223 -21.84 -12.42 16.80
CA ASN A 223 -22.99 -11.51 16.95
C ASN A 223 -23.71 -11.24 15.62
N LEU A 224 -22.96 -11.00 14.54
CA LEU A 224 -23.52 -10.68 13.22
C LEU A 224 -23.69 -11.94 12.35
N GLY A 225 -22.85 -12.95 12.56
CA GLY A 225 -22.91 -14.23 11.85
C GLY A 225 -21.70 -14.49 10.96
N TYR A 226 -21.65 -15.69 10.39
CA TYR A 226 -20.51 -16.18 9.61
C TYR A 226 -20.21 -15.31 8.39
N VAL A 227 -21.24 -14.85 7.66
CA VAL A 227 -21.08 -13.98 6.49
C VAL A 227 -20.36 -12.68 6.86
N ALA A 228 -20.73 -12.05 7.98
CA ALA A 228 -20.03 -10.84 8.44
C ALA A 228 -18.55 -11.10 8.75
N GLY A 229 -18.25 -12.23 9.39
CA GLY A 229 -16.87 -12.65 9.71
C GLY A 229 -16.04 -12.94 8.46
N GLU A 230 -16.61 -13.64 7.48
CA GLU A 230 -15.91 -13.96 6.23
C GLU A 230 -15.52 -12.70 5.44
N TYR A 231 -16.42 -11.71 5.39
CA TYR A 231 -16.27 -10.55 4.53
C TYR A 231 -15.74 -9.29 5.22
N VAL A 232 -15.57 -9.24 6.55
CA VAL A 232 -15.13 -8.01 7.25
C VAL A 232 -13.82 -7.43 6.71
N ASN A 233 -12.87 -8.28 6.33
CA ASN A 233 -11.57 -7.84 5.79
C ASN A 233 -11.57 -7.67 4.26
N LYS A 234 -12.66 -8.07 3.59
CA LYS A 234 -12.89 -7.97 2.14
C LYS A 234 -14.34 -7.51 1.84
N PRO A 235 -14.79 -6.38 2.41
CA PRO A 235 -16.22 -6.03 2.43
C PRO A 235 -16.79 -5.77 1.03
N ALA A 236 -15.98 -5.32 0.07
CA ALA A 236 -16.41 -5.15 -1.30
C ALA A 236 -16.85 -6.46 -1.98
N ASP A 237 -16.29 -7.60 -1.57
CA ASP A 237 -16.63 -8.90 -2.16
C ASP A 237 -18.01 -9.39 -1.66
N TYR A 238 -18.45 -8.97 -0.47
CA TYR A 238 -19.82 -9.25 -0.01
C TYR A 238 -20.86 -8.68 -0.97
N PHE A 239 -20.69 -7.42 -1.41
CA PHE A 239 -21.63 -6.77 -2.31
C PHE A 239 -21.63 -7.35 -3.73
N LYS A 240 -20.55 -8.06 -4.11
CA LYS A 240 -20.48 -8.83 -5.36
C LYS A 240 -21.13 -10.20 -5.23
N ASP A 241 -20.83 -10.92 -4.14
CA ASP A 241 -21.26 -12.30 -3.95
C ASP A 241 -22.71 -12.39 -3.46
N HIS A 242 -23.20 -11.35 -2.76
CA HIS A 242 -24.53 -11.30 -2.13
C HIS A 242 -25.39 -10.15 -2.68
N THR A 243 -25.24 -9.80 -3.97
CA THR A 243 -25.91 -8.65 -4.58
C THR A 243 -27.43 -8.65 -4.38
N GLU A 244 -28.11 -9.78 -4.56
CA GLU A 244 -29.56 -9.89 -4.37
C GLU A 244 -29.98 -9.60 -2.92
N THR A 245 -29.20 -10.10 -1.96
CA THR A 245 -29.44 -9.88 -0.53
C THR A 245 -29.17 -8.42 -0.16
N ALA A 246 -28.09 -7.84 -0.67
CA ALA A 246 -27.76 -6.43 -0.44
C ALA A 246 -28.87 -5.51 -0.96
N GLN A 247 -29.33 -5.70 -2.20
CA GLN A 247 -30.40 -4.91 -2.81
C GLN A 247 -31.74 -5.04 -2.05
N LEU A 248 -32.06 -6.24 -1.56
CA LEU A 248 -33.25 -6.45 -0.74
C LEU A 248 -33.19 -5.63 0.55
N VAL A 249 -32.04 -5.66 1.23
CA VAL A 249 -31.83 -4.92 2.48
C VAL A 249 -31.83 -3.40 2.22
N GLU A 250 -31.16 -2.93 1.17
CA GLU A 250 -31.15 -1.52 0.75
C GLU A 250 -32.57 -1.01 0.53
N LYS A 251 -33.40 -1.78 -0.19
CA LYS A 251 -34.80 -1.42 -0.42
C LYS A 251 -35.61 -1.36 0.88
N LYS A 252 -35.34 -2.25 1.84
CA LYS A 252 -35.99 -2.21 3.16
C LYS A 252 -35.57 -0.97 3.96
N ILE A 253 -34.28 -0.62 3.94
CA ILE A 253 -33.75 0.60 4.57
C ILE A 253 -34.39 1.83 3.93
N GLU A 254 -34.45 1.89 2.59
CA GLU A 254 -35.08 3.00 1.86
C GLU A 254 -36.56 3.16 2.23
N ASN A 255 -37.32 2.06 2.23
CA ASN A 255 -38.73 2.06 2.59
C ASN A 255 -38.97 2.46 4.05
N HIS A 256 -38.10 2.05 4.97
CA HIS A 256 -38.15 2.50 6.36
C HIS A 256 -37.94 4.02 6.44
N ASN A 257 -36.91 4.54 5.78
CA ASN A 257 -36.57 5.96 5.79
C ASN A 257 -37.66 6.83 5.15
N ARG A 258 -38.30 6.34 4.08
CA ARG A 258 -39.33 7.08 3.32
C ARG A 258 -40.73 7.00 3.94
N PHE A 259 -41.10 5.85 4.48
CA PHE A 259 -42.49 5.55 4.82
C PHE A 259 -42.68 5.04 6.26
N GLY A 260 -41.61 4.87 7.03
CA GLY A 260 -41.67 4.37 8.41
C GLY A 260 -42.02 2.88 8.52
N HIS A 261 -41.88 2.10 7.44
CA HIS A 261 -42.12 0.65 7.47
C HIS A 261 -41.19 -0.08 8.46
N ASP A 262 -41.66 -1.15 9.10
CA ASP A 262 -40.79 -1.96 9.98
C ASP A 262 -39.61 -2.54 9.18
N LEU A 263 -38.39 -2.14 9.55
CA LEU A 263 -37.14 -2.53 8.90
C LEU A 263 -36.91 -4.05 8.94
N PHE A 264 -37.55 -4.75 9.89
CA PHE A 264 -37.40 -6.19 10.12
C PHE A 264 -38.66 -6.98 9.76
N SER A 265 -39.58 -6.36 9.00
CA SER A 265 -40.75 -7.03 8.43
C SER A 265 -40.35 -8.06 7.36
N GLU A 266 -41.27 -8.98 7.06
CA GLU A 266 -41.11 -9.99 6.00
C GLU A 266 -40.95 -9.35 4.62
#